data_AF-A0A850T512-F1
#
_entry.id   AF-A0A850T512-F1
#
_cell.length_a   1.000
_cell.length_b   1.000
_cell.length_c   1.000
_cell.angle_alpha   90.00
_cell.angle_beta   90.00
_cell.angle_gamma   90.00
#
_symmetry.space_group_name_H-M   'P 1'
#
loop_
_entity.id
_entity.type
_entity.pdbx_description
1 polymer ?
#
loop_
_entity_poly.entity_id
_entity_poly.type
_entity_poly.pdbx_seq_one_letter_code
_entity_poly.pdbx_strand_id
1 'polypeptide(L)'
;MNKISLAQLLIQLARREEEIENPAKRNQLNQKSQNVSNNEPTKDIGSIQYVMDRITKLQPAKKKSLINSIKAMYQFQGGVSETDLEKIIKDLEKRKFLKVQQNNRITYLN
;
A
#
# COMPACT_ATOMS: atom_id res chain seq x y z
N MET A 1 5.96 -38.89 22.32
CA MET A 1 6.09 -37.57 22.99
C MET A 1 6.36 -36.50 21.94
N ASN A 2 5.57 -35.44 21.96
CA ASN A 2 5.46 -34.50 20.84
C ASN A 2 6.52 -33.39 21.00
N LYS A 3 7.61 -33.45 20.24
CA LYS A 3 8.70 -32.43 20.26
C LYS A 3 8.18 -31.00 20.06
N ILE A 4 7.10 -30.86 19.29
CA ILE A 4 6.44 -29.58 19.01
C ILE A 4 5.81 -28.99 20.28
N SER A 5 5.11 -29.81 21.06
CA SER A 5 4.47 -29.36 22.31
C SER A 5 5.51 -28.92 23.34
N LEU A 6 6.66 -29.60 23.40
CA LEU A 6 7.78 -29.19 24.26
C LEU A 6 8.38 -27.85 23.81
N ALA A 7 8.64 -27.68 22.52
CA ALA A 7 9.18 -26.44 21.98
C ALA A 7 8.25 -25.25 22.24
N GLN A 8 6.94 -25.44 22.06
CA GLN A 8 5.92 -24.42 22.37
C GLN A 8 5.93 -24.03 23.85
N LEU A 9 6.04 -25.01 24.75
CA LEU A 9 6.10 -24.76 26.19
C LEU A 9 7.38 -23.99 26.57
N LEU A 10 8.54 -24.36 26.01
CA LEU A 10 9.80 -23.67 26.25
C LEU A 10 9.76 -22.20 25.79
N ILE A 11 9.14 -21.92 24.64
CA ILE A 11 8.95 -20.56 24.14
C ILE A 11 8.06 -19.74 25.09
N GLN A 12 7.00 -20.35 25.63
CA GLN A 12 6.09 -19.68 26.57
C GLN A 12 6.78 -19.35 27.90
N LEU A 13 7.61 -20.28 28.41
CA LEU A 13 8.37 -20.05 29.64
C LEU A 13 9.40 -18.93 29.46
N ALA A 14 10.16 -18.96 28.36
CA ALA A 14 11.15 -17.92 28.06
C ALA A 14 10.54 -16.52 27.97
N ARG A 15 9.35 -16.39 27.34
CA ARG A 15 8.64 -15.11 27.27
C ARG A 15 8.18 -14.62 28.64
N ARG A 16 7.66 -15.53 29.48
CA ARG A 16 7.18 -15.19 30.83
C ARG A 16 8.31 -14.70 31.72
N GLU A 17 9.48 -15.35 31.66
CA GLU A 17 10.67 -14.94 32.42
C GLU A 17 11.15 -13.53 31.99
N GLU A 18 11.19 -13.26 30.69
CA GLU A 18 11.55 -11.93 30.18
C GLU A 18 10.54 -10.83 30.60
N GLU A 19 9.24 -11.16 30.66
CA GLU A 19 8.19 -10.23 31.13
C GLU A 19 8.29 -9.91 32.63
N ILE A 20 8.79 -10.84 33.45
CA ILE A 20 9.00 -10.62 34.90
C ILE A 20 10.22 -9.72 35.14
N GLU A 21 11.30 -9.89 34.37
CA GLU A 21 12.53 -9.13 34.56
C GLU A 21 12.50 -7.73 33.92
N ASN A 22 11.72 -7.50 32.86
CA ASN A 22 11.72 -6.21 32.16
C ASN A 22 10.33 -5.77 31.66
N PRO A 23 9.46 -5.27 32.55
CA PRO A 23 8.09 -4.86 32.21
C PRO A 23 8.00 -3.69 31.21
N ALA A 24 9.11 -2.99 30.93
CA ALA A 24 9.14 -1.79 30.07
C ALA A 24 9.12 -2.09 28.55
N LYS A 25 9.42 -3.33 28.11
CA LYS A 25 9.45 -3.67 26.68
C LYS A 25 8.07 -3.74 26.00
N ARG A 26 6.99 -3.82 26.78
CA ARG A 26 5.60 -3.88 26.24
C ARG A 26 5.20 -2.61 25.48
N ASN A 27 5.69 -1.44 25.89
CA ASN A 27 5.31 -0.17 25.27
C ASN A 27 6.20 0.23 24.09
N GLN A 28 7.40 -0.34 23.96
CA GLN A 28 8.31 0.02 22.87
C GLN A 28 7.96 -0.68 21.55
N LEU A 29 7.31 -1.85 21.56
CA LEU A 29 6.84 -2.49 20.32
C LEU A 29 5.67 -1.74 19.68
N ASN A 30 4.79 -1.15 20.50
CA ASN A 30 3.66 -0.34 20.03
C ASN A 30 4.07 1.08 19.60
N GLN A 31 5.23 1.59 20.05
CA GLN A 31 5.71 2.93 19.68
C GLN A 31 6.81 2.94 18.61
N LYS A 32 7.49 1.82 18.35
CA LYS A 32 8.40 1.69 17.19
C LYS A 32 7.68 1.62 15.84
N SER A 33 6.35 1.56 15.82
CA SER A 33 5.57 1.57 14.60
C SER A 33 5.17 2.98 14.12
N GLN A 34 5.48 4.04 14.85
CA GLN A 34 4.97 5.39 14.54
C GLN A 34 6.03 6.49 14.35
N ASN A 35 7.33 6.20 14.50
CA ASN A 35 8.38 7.22 14.30
C ASN A 35 9.65 6.63 13.65
N VAL A 36 9.52 6.10 12.44
CA VAL A 36 10.65 6.06 11.49
C VAL A 36 10.22 6.80 10.24
N SER A 37 10.83 7.96 10.07
CA SER A 37 10.73 8.81 8.89
C SER A 37 11.24 8.06 7.65
N ASN A 38 10.42 8.11 6.60
CA ASN A 38 10.79 8.10 5.18
C ASN A 38 11.43 6.82 4.60
N ASN A 39 10.66 6.15 3.72
CA ASN A 39 11.03 5.08 2.79
C ASN A 39 10.86 3.63 3.25
N GLU A 40 9.67 3.25 3.71
CA GLU A 40 9.19 1.86 3.60
C GLU A 40 7.82 1.89 2.92
N PRO A 41 7.59 1.15 1.82
CA PRO A 41 6.33 1.14 1.10
C PRO A 41 5.30 0.37 1.94
N THR A 42 4.61 1.08 2.83
CA THR A 42 3.39 0.55 3.42
C THR A 42 2.45 0.25 2.27
N LYS A 43 2.09 -1.03 2.15
CA LYS A 43 1.16 -1.59 1.18
C LYS A 43 -0.28 -1.10 1.42
N ASP A 44 -0.49 0.21 1.51
CA ASP A 44 -1.77 0.81 1.20
C ASP A 44 -1.85 0.92 -0.33
N ILE A 45 -1.91 -0.24 -0.98
CA ILE A 45 -1.98 -0.37 -2.45
C ILE A 45 -3.25 0.34 -3.01
N GLY A 46 -4.18 0.75 -2.14
CA GLY A 46 -5.35 1.56 -2.47
C GLY A 46 -5.18 3.07 -2.34
N SER A 47 -4.02 3.58 -1.89
CA SER A 47 -3.80 5.02 -1.76
C SER A 47 -3.68 5.69 -3.13
N ILE A 48 -4.43 6.78 -3.35
CA ILE A 48 -4.35 7.60 -4.57
C ILE A 48 -2.91 8.02 -4.90
N GLN A 49 -2.07 8.19 -3.87
CA GLN A 49 -0.64 8.49 -3.99
C GLN A 49 0.15 7.39 -4.70
N TYR A 50 -0.13 6.11 -4.38
CA TYR A 50 0.50 4.97 -5.04
C TYR A 50 0.13 4.90 -6.53
N VAL A 51 -1.15 5.16 -6.84
CA VAL A 51 -1.61 5.24 -8.22
C VAL A 51 -0.90 6.38 -8.95
N MET A 52 -0.78 7.57 -8.34
CA MET A 52 -0.06 8.70 -8.93
C MET A 52 1.40 8.37 -9.22
N ASP A 53 2.15 7.84 -8.24
CA ASP A 53 3.56 7.49 -8.42
C ASP A 53 3.75 6.47 -9.55
N ARG A 54 2.91 5.43 -9.59
CA ARG A 54 2.97 4.41 -10.64
C ARG A 54 2.60 4.93 -12.01
N ILE A 55 1.58 5.79 -12.11
CA ILE A 55 1.18 6.41 -13.38
C ILE A 55 2.24 7.40 -13.88
N THR A 56 2.92 8.14 -13.00
CA THR A 56 4.07 8.97 -13.35
C THR A 56 5.22 8.14 -13.91
N LYS A 57 5.43 6.93 -13.41
CA LYS A 57 6.48 6.03 -13.89
C LYS A 57 6.12 5.34 -15.22
N LEU A 58 4.87 4.92 -15.39
CA LEU A 58 4.43 4.23 -16.62
C LEU A 58 4.15 5.19 -17.79
N GLN A 59 3.80 6.45 -17.49
CA GLN A 59 3.40 7.48 -18.46
C GLN A 59 2.51 6.96 -19.62
N PRO A 60 1.36 6.33 -19.33
CA PRO A 60 0.46 5.86 -20.39
C PRO A 60 0.02 7.00 -21.31
N ALA A 61 0.39 6.92 -22.59
CA ALA A 61 0.06 7.95 -23.58
C ALA A 61 -1.44 8.00 -23.99
N LYS A 62 -2.21 6.95 -23.67
CA LYS A 62 -3.61 6.77 -24.12
C LYS A 62 -4.54 6.50 -22.94
N LYS A 63 -5.79 7.01 -22.99
CA LYS A 63 -6.83 6.75 -21.98
C LYS A 63 -7.06 5.26 -21.70
N LYS A 64 -7.13 4.42 -22.75
CA LYS A 64 -7.26 2.96 -22.60
C LYS A 64 -6.08 2.34 -21.84
N SER A 65 -4.88 2.84 -22.08
CA SER A 65 -3.67 2.36 -21.39
C SER A 65 -3.72 2.74 -19.91
N LEU A 66 -4.13 3.96 -19.58
CA LEU A 66 -4.33 4.40 -18.19
C LEU A 66 -5.34 3.52 -17.45
N ILE A 67 -6.49 3.24 -18.09
CA ILE A 67 -7.53 2.37 -17.53
C ILE A 67 -6.96 0.98 -17.24
N ASN A 68 -6.23 0.39 -18.19
CA ASN A 68 -5.61 -0.93 -18.01
C ASN A 68 -4.54 -0.92 -16.91
N SER A 69 -3.73 0.14 -16.83
CA SER A 69 -2.76 0.31 -15.75
C SER A 69 -3.43 0.35 -14.39
N ILE A 70 -4.52 1.12 -14.23
CA ILE A 70 -5.29 1.18 -12.99
C ILE A 70 -5.91 -0.19 -12.68
N LYS A 71 -6.57 -0.86 -13.64
CA LYS A 71 -7.11 -2.22 -13.45
C LYS A 71 -6.03 -3.20 -12.95
N ALA A 72 -4.84 -3.17 -13.55
CA ALA A 72 -3.71 -4.01 -13.14
C ALA A 72 -3.18 -3.67 -11.74
N MET A 73 -3.26 -2.41 -11.30
CA MET A 73 -2.88 -2.02 -9.94
C MET A 73 -3.83 -2.61 -8.89
N TYR A 74 -5.13 -2.67 -9.20
CA TYR A 74 -6.17 -3.16 -8.30
C TYR A 74 -6.52 -4.65 -8.51
N GLN A 75 -5.90 -5.35 -9.46
CA GLN A 75 -6.21 -6.76 -9.75
C GLN A 75 -5.98 -7.69 -8.54
N PHE A 76 -5.00 -7.34 -7.68
CA PHE A 76 -4.68 -8.09 -6.47
C PHE A 76 -5.51 -7.66 -5.24
N GLN A 77 -6.35 -6.63 -5.37
CA GLN A 77 -7.18 -6.09 -4.30
C GLN A 77 -8.67 -6.44 -4.42
N GLY A 78 -9.03 -7.34 -5.35
CA GLY A 78 -10.42 -7.72 -5.61
C GLY A 78 -11.02 -7.07 -6.86
N GLY A 79 -10.19 -6.38 -7.66
CA GLY A 79 -10.62 -5.71 -8.87
C GLY A 79 -11.27 -4.34 -8.60
N VAL A 80 -11.40 -3.54 -9.64
CA VAL A 80 -12.01 -2.21 -9.59
C VAL A 80 -13.25 -2.19 -10.47
N SER A 81 -14.35 -1.67 -9.90
CA SER A 81 -15.58 -1.39 -10.65
C SER A 81 -15.33 -0.24 -11.65
N GLU A 82 -16.05 -0.22 -12.77
CA GLU A 82 -15.92 0.89 -13.73
C GLU A 82 -16.26 2.25 -13.11
N THR A 83 -17.23 2.28 -12.19
CA THR A 83 -17.60 3.48 -11.43
C THR A 83 -16.47 4.02 -10.57
N ASP A 84 -15.69 3.16 -9.93
CA ASP A 84 -14.56 3.60 -9.09
C ASP A 84 -13.37 4.00 -9.95
N LEU A 85 -13.21 3.36 -11.11
CA LEU A 85 -12.19 3.72 -12.08
C LEU A 85 -12.39 5.15 -12.61
N GLU A 86 -13.64 5.52 -12.91
CA GLU A 86 -13.97 6.90 -13.29
C GLU A 86 -13.73 7.91 -12.16
N LYS A 87 -14.03 7.56 -10.91
CA LYS A 87 -13.72 8.41 -9.75
C LYS A 87 -12.23 8.67 -9.63
N ILE A 88 -11.41 7.61 -9.73
CA ILE A 88 -9.94 7.72 -9.67
C ILE A 88 -9.42 8.62 -10.78
N ILE A 89 -9.93 8.47 -12.02
CA ILE A 89 -9.53 9.34 -13.14
C ILE A 89 -9.94 10.80 -12.88
N LYS A 90 -11.16 11.05 -12.39
CA LYS A 90 -11.60 12.41 -12.03
C LYS A 90 -10.74 13.02 -10.92
N ASP A 91 -10.33 12.23 -9.94
CA ASP A 91 -9.46 12.70 -8.86
C ASP A 91 -8.04 13.01 -9.37
N LEU A 92 -7.52 12.23 -10.31
CA LEU A 92 -6.25 12.50 -10.99
C LEU A 92 -6.31 13.78 -11.85
N GLU A 93 -7.42 14.02 -12.54
CA GLU A 93 -7.64 15.27 -13.29
C GLU A 93 -7.78 16.48 -12.36
N LYS A 94 -8.54 16.36 -11.26
CA LYS A 94 -8.70 17.43 -10.25
C LYS A 94 -7.37 17.84 -9.63
N ARG A 95 -6.48 16.88 -9.40
CA ARG A 95 -5.13 17.12 -8.87
C ARG A 95 -4.18 17.73 -9.91
N LYS A 96 -4.66 18.03 -11.12
CA LYS A 96 -3.90 18.57 -12.26
C LYS A 96 -2.70 17.70 -12.68
N PHE A 97 -2.68 16.43 -12.31
CA PHE A 97 -1.59 15.51 -12.68
C PHE A 97 -1.60 15.14 -14.16
N LEU A 98 -2.80 15.10 -14.75
CA LEU A 98 -3.00 14.65 -16.12
C LEU A 98 -4.19 15.37 -16.75
N LYS A 99 -4.05 15.68 -18.04
CA LYS A 99 -5.10 16.24 -18.88
C LYS A 99 -5.38 15.29 -20.02
N VAL A 100 -6.61 14.81 -20.10
CA VAL A 100 -7.08 14.00 -21.21
C VAL A 100 -7.44 14.95 -22.36
N GLN A 101 -6.68 14.90 -23.46
CA GLN A 101 -7.01 15.58 -24.70
C GLN A 101 -8.10 14.83 -25.47
N GLN A 102 -8.81 15.57 -26.33
CA GLN A 102 -9.93 15.11 -27.16
C GLN A 102 -9.60 13.89 -28.06
N ASN A 103 -8.31 13.66 -28.36
CA ASN A 103 -7.83 12.50 -29.12
C ASN A 103 -7.52 11.27 -28.25
N ASN A 104 -8.13 11.14 -27.06
CA ASN A 104 -7.83 10.10 -26.06
C ASN A 104 -6.36 10.02 -25.63
N ARG A 105 -5.58 11.08 -25.89
CA ARG A 105 -4.17 11.22 -25.50
C ARG A 105 -4.10 11.86 -24.13
N ILE A 106 -3.18 11.37 -23.30
CA ILE A 106 -2.94 11.91 -21.95
C ILE A 106 -1.70 12.79 -22.03
N THR A 107 -1.82 14.03 -21.55
CA THR A 107 -0.69 14.94 -21.35
C THR A 107 -0.50 15.13 -19.85
N TYR A 108 0.70 14.86 -19.37
CA TYR A 108 1.07 15.10 -17.97
C TYR A 108 1.43 16.58 -17.82
N LEU A 109 0.75 17.26 -16.90
CA LEU A 109 1.13 18.61 -16.49
C LEU A 109 2.05 18.45 -15.28
N ASN A 110 3.33 18.74 -15.49
CA ASN A 110 4.35 18.71 -14.45
C ASN A 110 4.39 20.04 -13.71
#